data_AF-A0A2U9AY01-F1
#
_entry.id   AF-A0A2U9AY01-F1
#
_cell.length_a   1.000
_cell.length_b   1.000
_cell.length_c   1.000
_cell.angle_alpha   90.00
_cell.angle_beta   90.00
_cell.angle_gamma   90.00
#
_symmetry.space_group_name_H-M   'P 1'
#
loop_
_entity.id
_entity.type
_entity.pdbx_description
1 polymer ?
#
loop_
_entity_poly.entity_id
_entity_poly.type
_entity_poly.pdbx_seq_one_letter_code
_entity_poly.pdbx_strand_id
1 'polypeptide(L)'
;MLCDTDPCCVFPAAVVLLDSWHVLLRNLWDEHLNHSLIVDLKQTLDKIIKKNKNTERFQEETDLAHFSTLSSSPEELLKLTSELFTKWLDVGCLPSIETCTLPTLPPSVERKDYGPSRARLLTTRAISSVEDGQPDKMIDIIQLPSSNGPPSLSYSTSVWSPLLFRLYWWLLP
;
A
#
# COMPACT_ATOMS: atom_id res chain seq x y z
N MET A 1 1.18 11.05 12.73
CA MET A 1 1.45 11.66 11.41
C MET A 1 2.80 11.15 10.93
N LEU A 2 3.28 11.51 9.73
CA LEU A 2 4.66 11.17 9.32
C LEU A 2 5.72 11.88 10.19
N CYS A 3 5.32 12.90 10.97
CA CYS A 3 6.21 13.71 11.78
C CYS A 3 5.48 14.34 12.99
N ASP A 4 5.71 13.84 14.20
CA ASP A 4 4.99 14.30 15.41
C ASP A 4 5.90 14.98 16.46
N THR A 5 7.08 14.41 16.76
CA THR A 5 7.90 14.81 17.93
C THR A 5 9.17 15.62 17.61
N ASP A 6 9.81 15.39 16.47
CA ASP A 6 11.09 16.02 16.11
C ASP A 6 10.89 17.15 15.09
N PRO A 7 11.39 18.38 15.27
CA PRO A 7 11.32 19.40 14.23
C PRO A 7 11.95 18.96 12.89
N CYS A 8 12.86 17.99 12.90
CA CYS A 8 13.61 17.52 11.73
C CYS A 8 12.94 16.38 10.98
N CYS A 9 11.88 15.76 11.53
CA CYS A 9 11.15 14.74 10.78
C CYS A 9 10.42 15.30 9.55
N VAL A 10 10.33 16.63 9.40
CA VAL A 10 9.75 17.28 8.23
C VAL A 10 10.51 16.93 6.95
N PHE A 11 11.83 16.76 7.00
CA PHE A 11 12.63 16.46 5.82
C PHE A 11 12.42 15.04 5.29
N PRO A 12 12.60 13.98 6.10
CA PRO A 12 12.38 12.64 5.60
C PRO A 12 10.90 12.42 5.27
N ALA A 13 9.96 13.04 5.99
CA ALA A 13 8.54 13.01 5.63
C ALA A 13 8.28 13.71 4.28
N ALA A 14 8.93 14.85 4.00
CA ALA A 14 8.83 15.53 2.72
C ALA A 14 9.36 14.67 1.57
N VAL A 15 10.45 13.92 1.78
CA VAL A 15 11.00 12.98 0.78
C VAL A 15 9.98 11.89 0.45
N VAL A 16 9.40 11.24 1.46
CA VAL A 16 8.38 10.18 1.27
C VAL A 16 7.13 10.71 0.56
N LEU A 17 6.67 11.90 0.94
CA LEU A 17 5.52 12.54 0.28
C LEU A 17 5.85 12.92 -1.16
N LEU A 18 7.05 13.45 -1.43
CA LEU A 18 7.49 13.79 -2.79
C LEU A 18 7.50 12.55 -3.70
N ASP A 19 7.99 11.42 -3.22
CA ASP A 19 7.95 10.15 -3.96
C ASP A 19 6.50 9.70 -4.24
N SER A 20 5.64 9.76 -3.23
CA SER A 20 4.22 9.42 -3.36
C SER A 20 3.50 10.29 -4.41
N TRP A 21 3.75 11.60 -4.41
CA TRP A 21 3.24 12.52 -5.43
C TRP A 21 3.85 12.27 -6.81
N HIS A 22 5.11 11.84 -6.90
CA HIS A 22 5.71 11.42 -8.18
C HIS A 22 4.99 10.20 -8.75
N VAL A 23 4.72 9.20 -7.92
CA VAL A 23 3.96 8.00 -8.33
C VAL A 23 2.56 8.40 -8.80
N LEU A 24 1.84 9.24 -8.05
CA LEU A 24 0.51 9.70 -8.45
C LEU A 24 0.54 10.45 -9.79
N LEU A 25 1.46 11.40 -9.95
CA LEU A 25 1.55 12.22 -11.15
C LEU A 25 1.83 11.39 -12.41
N ARG A 26 2.70 10.36 -12.32
CA ARG A 26 2.97 9.46 -13.46
C ARG A 26 1.73 8.71 -13.95
N ASN A 27 0.72 8.55 -13.10
CA ASN A 27 -0.53 7.86 -13.43
C ASN A 27 -1.67 8.83 -13.77
N LEU A 28 -1.42 10.14 -13.77
CA LEU A 28 -2.38 11.18 -14.10
C LEU A 28 -2.11 11.72 -15.51
N TRP A 29 -3.14 12.18 -16.20
CA TRP A 29 -2.96 12.90 -17.47
C TRP A 29 -2.67 14.38 -17.21
N ASP A 30 -1.90 14.99 -18.11
CA ASP A 30 -1.47 16.39 -17.97
C ASP A 30 -2.64 17.37 -18.04
N GLU A 31 -3.74 17.00 -18.71
CA GLU A 31 -4.98 17.79 -18.81
C GLU A 31 -5.89 17.68 -17.57
N HIS A 32 -5.54 16.85 -16.59
CA HIS A 32 -6.34 16.70 -15.39
C HIS A 32 -6.41 18.02 -14.61
N LEU A 33 -7.60 18.39 -14.12
CA LEU A 33 -7.86 19.70 -13.47
C LEU A 33 -6.88 20.03 -12.33
N ASN A 34 -6.44 19.00 -11.59
CA ASN A 34 -5.52 19.15 -10.45
C ASN A 34 -4.04 18.91 -10.81
N HIS A 35 -3.68 18.74 -12.08
CA HIS A 35 -2.30 18.47 -12.49
C HIS A 35 -1.36 19.60 -12.05
N SER A 36 -1.73 20.86 -12.29
CA SER A 36 -0.95 22.03 -11.85
C SER A 36 -0.74 22.07 -10.35
N LEU A 37 -1.80 21.82 -9.57
CA LEU A 37 -1.73 21.76 -8.12
C LEU A 37 -0.72 20.69 -7.66
N ILE A 38 -0.76 19.49 -8.23
CA ILE A 38 0.17 18.41 -7.85
C ILE A 38 1.61 18.80 -8.19
N VAL A 39 1.84 19.46 -9.33
CA VAL A 39 3.17 19.98 -9.69
C VAL A 39 3.65 21.01 -8.68
N ASP A 40 2.79 21.94 -8.27
CA ASP A 40 3.14 22.98 -7.27
C ASP A 40 3.44 22.38 -5.89
N LEU A 41 2.69 21.36 -5.47
CA LEU A 41 2.94 20.62 -4.23
C LEU A 41 4.32 19.95 -4.27
N LYS A 42 4.65 19.26 -5.36
CA LYS A 42 5.95 18.62 -5.55
C LYS A 42 7.11 19.64 -5.51
N GLN A 43 6.96 20.76 -6.21
CA GLN A 43 7.97 21.81 -6.19
C GLN A 43 8.16 22.42 -4.80
N THR A 44 7.08 22.53 -4.03
CA THR A 44 7.14 23.02 -2.65
C THR A 44 7.86 22.03 -1.74
N LEU A 45 7.55 20.73 -1.85
CA LEU A 45 8.25 19.67 -1.11
C LEU A 45 9.74 19.63 -1.46
N ASP A 46 10.10 19.73 -2.75
CA ASP A 46 11.49 19.79 -3.21
C ASP A 46 12.24 21.00 -2.61
N LYS A 47 11.59 22.18 -2.54
CA LYS A 47 12.16 23.35 -1.88
C LYS A 47 12.40 23.13 -0.38
N ILE A 48 11.48 22.44 0.30
CA ILE A 48 11.64 22.10 1.73
C ILE A 48 12.83 21.14 1.88
N ILE A 49 12.88 20.07 1.10
CA ILE A 49 13.96 19.07 1.13
C ILE A 49 15.34 19.74 0.98
N LYS A 50 15.48 20.67 0.03
CA LYS A 50 16.71 21.41 -0.24
C LYS A 50 17.13 22.38 0.87
N LYS A 51 16.29 22.63 1.87
CA LYS A 51 16.67 23.49 3.01
C LYS A 51 17.61 22.81 3.98
N ASN A 52 17.69 21.48 4.03
CA ASN A 52 18.58 20.77 4.94
C ASN A 52 19.64 19.99 4.18
N LYS A 53 20.90 20.23 4.57
CA LYS A 53 22.10 19.67 3.94
C LYS A 53 22.26 18.16 4.12
N ASN A 54 21.63 17.58 5.14
CA ASN A 54 21.72 16.16 5.45
C ASN A 54 20.70 15.33 4.64
N THR A 55 19.78 15.97 3.90
CA THR A 55 18.69 15.27 3.19
C THR A 55 19.15 14.49 1.97
N GLU A 56 20.25 14.89 1.34
CA GLU A 56 20.85 14.13 0.22
C GLU A 56 21.32 12.75 0.70
N ARG A 57 22.08 12.70 1.81
CA ARG A 57 22.53 11.45 2.41
C ARG A 57 21.36 10.54 2.79
N PHE A 58 20.28 11.10 3.34
CA PHE A 58 19.10 10.32 3.70
C PHE A 58 18.45 9.65 2.48
N GLN A 59 18.38 10.32 1.33
CA GLN A 59 17.84 9.75 0.10
C GLN A 59 18.73 8.63 -0.46
N GLU A 60 20.05 8.72 -0.28
CA GLU A 60 20.99 7.67 -0.72
C GLU A 60 20.90 6.43 0.17
N GLU A 61 20.74 6.61 1.48
CA GLU A 61 20.77 5.52 2.47
C GLU A 61 19.40 4.86 2.67
N THR A 62 18.31 5.53 2.36
CA THR A 62 16.95 5.06 2.65
C THR A 62 16.27 4.51 1.42
N ASP A 63 15.88 3.24 1.47
CA ASP A 63 15.00 2.66 0.45
C ASP A 63 13.56 3.14 0.65
N LEU A 64 13.12 4.03 -0.25
CA LEU A 64 11.78 4.61 -0.24
C LEU A 64 10.69 3.56 -0.56
N ALA A 65 11.05 2.42 -1.17
CA ALA A 65 10.10 1.34 -1.48
C ALA A 65 9.43 0.78 -0.21
N HIS A 66 10.10 0.84 0.94
CA HIS A 66 9.54 0.45 2.23
C HIS A 66 8.48 1.42 2.77
N PHE A 67 8.38 2.62 2.23
CA PHE A 67 7.39 3.65 2.58
C PHE A 67 6.30 3.80 1.51
N SER A 68 6.55 3.33 0.28
CA SER A 68 5.62 3.34 -0.86
C SER A 68 4.34 2.50 -0.66
N THR A 69 4.26 1.72 0.41
CA THR A 69 3.05 1.02 0.88
C THR A 69 1.98 1.96 1.42
N LEU A 70 2.27 3.26 1.58
CA LEU A 70 1.25 4.30 1.71
C LEU A 70 0.52 4.51 0.37
N SER A 71 -0.12 3.45 -0.14
CA SER A 71 -1.21 3.53 -1.12
C SER A 71 -2.37 4.25 -0.44
N SER A 72 -2.21 5.55 -0.34
CA SER A 72 -3.18 6.48 0.21
C SER A 72 -4.02 7.01 -0.94
N SER A 73 -5.32 7.24 -0.68
CA SER A 73 -6.13 7.97 -1.65
C SER A 73 -5.49 9.35 -1.89
N PRO A 74 -5.69 9.98 -3.07
CA PRO A 74 -5.18 11.34 -3.31
C PRO A 74 -5.60 12.34 -2.24
N GLU A 75 -6.76 12.13 -1.62
CA GLU A 75 -7.26 12.90 -0.48
C GLU A 75 -6.39 12.73 0.78
N GLU A 76 -6.05 11.50 1.15
CA GLU A 76 -5.19 11.24 2.31
C GLU A 76 -3.76 11.75 2.05
N LEU A 77 -3.26 11.63 0.82
CA LEU A 77 -1.97 12.21 0.44
C LEU A 77 -1.96 13.73 0.57
N LEU A 78 -3.05 14.39 0.18
CA LEU A 78 -3.22 15.84 0.35
C LEU A 78 -3.29 16.23 1.82
N LYS A 79 -3.99 15.45 2.65
CA LYS A 79 -4.07 15.66 4.10
C LYS A 79 -2.70 15.53 4.77
N LEU A 80 -1.94 14.47 4.48
CA LEU A 80 -0.58 14.32 5.02
C LEU A 80 0.34 15.46 4.58
N THR A 81 0.17 15.93 3.35
CA THR A 81 0.95 17.06 2.83
C THR A 81 0.58 18.37 3.52
N SER A 82 -0.71 18.62 3.81
CA SER A 82 -1.13 19.83 4.51
C SER A 82 -0.67 19.84 5.97
N GLU A 83 -0.69 18.69 6.64
CA GLU A 83 -0.13 18.51 7.98
C GLU A 83 1.39 18.81 7.99
N LEU A 84 2.12 18.27 7.00
CA LEU A 84 3.55 18.57 6.83
C LEU A 84 3.81 20.07 6.64
N PHE A 85 3.04 20.73 5.77
CA PHE A 85 3.20 22.17 5.53
C PHE A 85 2.88 23.00 6.76
N THR A 86 1.86 22.62 7.52
CA THR A 86 1.55 23.25 8.81
C THR A 86 2.76 23.16 9.74
N LYS A 87 3.35 21.97 9.87
CA LYS A 87 4.56 21.78 10.69
C LYS A 87 5.76 22.57 10.15
N TRP A 88 5.93 22.62 8.83
CA TRP A 88 6.99 23.39 8.19
C TRP A 88 6.86 24.89 8.47
N LEU A 89 5.65 25.44 8.55
CA LEU A 89 5.44 26.84 8.94
C LEU A 89 5.92 27.11 10.39
N ASP A 90 5.81 26.12 11.28
CA ASP A 90 6.27 26.25 12.67
C ASP A 90 7.81 26.20 12.78
N VAL A 91 8.47 25.35 11.97
CA VAL A 91 9.91 25.03 12.15
C VAL A 91 10.83 25.60 11.06
N GLY A 92 10.29 25.99 9.91
CA GLY A 92 11.07 26.32 8.71
C GLY A 92 11.88 27.61 8.80
N CYS A 93 11.57 28.48 9.77
CA CYS A 93 12.33 29.69 10.05
C CYS A 93 13.41 29.49 11.13
N LEU A 94 13.55 28.30 11.70
CA LEU A 94 14.55 28.04 12.75
C LEU A 94 15.97 27.94 12.14
N PRO A 95 16.98 28.59 12.73
CA PRO A 95 18.36 28.52 12.21
C PRO A 95 18.94 27.10 12.19
N SER A 96 18.52 26.26 13.14
CA SER A 96 19.00 24.87 13.26
C SER A 96 18.48 23.95 12.16
N ILE A 97 17.50 24.37 11.37
CA ILE A 97 16.79 23.52 10.42
C ILE A 97 17.69 23.09 9.24
N GLU A 98 18.69 23.90 8.90
CA GLU A 98 19.60 23.66 7.77
C GLU A 98 20.55 22.49 8.03
N THR A 99 20.91 22.27 9.29
CA THR A 99 21.95 21.30 9.70
C THR A 99 21.40 20.18 10.56
N CYS A 100 20.08 20.10 10.72
CA CYS A 100 19.57 19.18 11.71
C CYS A 100 19.63 17.72 11.26
N THR A 101 19.85 16.85 12.23
CA THR A 101 20.01 15.41 12.01
C THR A 101 18.68 14.80 11.67
N LEU A 102 18.63 14.00 10.62
CA LEU A 102 17.40 13.40 10.16
C LEU A 102 17.07 12.17 11.01
N PRO A 103 15.90 12.12 11.65
CA PRO A 103 15.50 10.93 12.40
C PRO A 103 15.25 9.78 11.41
N THR A 104 15.58 8.56 11.83
CA THR A 104 15.18 7.36 11.09
C THR A 104 13.66 7.26 11.12
N LEU A 105 13.01 7.27 9.96
CA LEU A 105 11.56 7.13 9.89
C LEU A 105 11.13 5.72 10.31
N PRO A 106 10.08 5.58 11.13
CA PRO A 106 9.52 4.26 11.43
C PRO A 106 8.93 3.65 10.13
N PRO A 107 9.18 2.36 9.84
CA PRO A 107 8.63 1.71 8.65
C PRO A 107 7.10 1.75 8.68
N SER A 108 6.46 1.75 7.51
CA SER A 108 5.00 1.75 7.40
C SER A 108 4.42 0.57 8.18
N VAL A 109 3.51 0.83 9.12
CA VAL A 109 2.78 -0.23 9.81
C VAL A 109 1.80 -0.83 8.80
N GLU A 110 2.16 -1.96 8.19
CA GLU A 110 1.21 -2.80 7.49
C GLU A 110 0.13 -3.20 8.51
N ARG A 111 -1.11 -2.77 8.28
CA ARG A 111 -2.26 -3.15 9.09
C ARG A 111 -2.45 -4.65 8.91
N LYS A 112 -1.75 -5.44 9.72
CA LYS A 112 -2.01 -6.87 9.85
C LYS A 112 -3.41 -7.00 10.42
N ASP A 113 -4.37 -7.27 9.55
CA ASP A 113 -5.66 -7.80 9.96
C ASP A 113 -5.39 -9.12 10.67
N TYR A 114 -5.26 -9.07 11.99
CA TYR A 114 -5.25 -10.27 12.82
C TYR A 114 -6.61 -10.94 12.65
N GLY A 115 -6.68 -11.88 11.71
CA GLY A 115 -7.81 -12.78 11.58
C GLY A 115 -8.10 -13.45 12.93
N PRO A 116 -9.37 -13.75 13.25
CA PRO A 116 -9.76 -14.21 14.59
C PRO A 116 -8.89 -15.40 14.99
N SER A 117 -8.01 -15.19 15.96
CA SER A 117 -7.23 -16.26 16.55
C SER A 117 -8.22 -17.25 17.16
N ARG A 118 -8.42 -18.38 16.48
CA ARG A 118 -9.15 -19.52 17.03
C ARG A 118 -8.33 -20.03 18.21
N ALA A 119 -8.58 -19.48 19.39
CA ALA A 119 -8.09 -20.00 20.64
C ALA A 119 -8.52 -21.48 20.72
N ARG A 120 -7.55 -22.38 20.62
CA ARG A 120 -7.77 -23.82 20.73
C ARG A 120 -8.14 -24.09 22.19
N LEU A 121 -9.43 -24.24 22.46
CA LEU A 121 -9.93 -24.59 23.79
C LEU A 121 -9.31 -25.92 24.22
N LEU A 122 -8.47 -25.88 25.25
CA LEU A 122 -7.93 -27.05 25.90
C LEU A 122 -9.04 -27.65 26.79
N THR A 123 -9.73 -28.66 26.30
CA THR A 123 -10.69 -29.42 27.11
C THR A 123 -9.92 -30.40 27.99
N THR A 124 -9.90 -30.16 29.30
CA THR A 124 -9.39 -31.12 30.30
C THR A 124 -10.32 -32.32 30.39
N ARG A 125 -9.82 -33.53 30.08
CA ARG A 125 -10.54 -34.78 30.33
C ARG A 125 -10.60 -35.02 31.84
N ALA A 126 -11.81 -35.08 32.39
CA ALA A 126 -12.05 -35.61 33.73
C ALA A 126 -12.00 -37.15 33.69
N ILE A 127 -11.25 -37.75 34.62
CA ILE A 127 -11.15 -39.18 34.83
C ILE A 127 -12.28 -39.59 35.78
N SER A 128 -13.18 -40.47 35.36
CA SER A 128 -14.07 -41.21 36.25
C SER A 128 -13.92 -42.70 35.98
N SER A 129 -13.34 -43.41 36.94
CA SER A 129 -13.43 -44.86 37.10
C SER A 129 -14.85 -45.25 37.52
N VAL A 130 -15.40 -46.31 36.93
CA VAL A 130 -16.16 -47.41 37.58
C VAL A 130 -16.64 -48.39 36.49
N GLU A 131 -16.49 -49.67 36.81
CA GLU A 131 -16.80 -50.91 36.07
C GLU A 131 -18.25 -51.10 35.60
N ASP A 132 -18.35 -51.96 34.59
CA ASP A 132 -19.40 -52.93 34.25
C ASP A 132 -20.81 -52.47 33.79
N GLY A 133 -21.18 -52.94 32.58
CA GLY A 133 -22.58 -53.09 32.17
C GLY A 133 -22.86 -52.83 30.68
N GLN A 134 -22.62 -53.82 29.82
CA GLN A 134 -23.30 -53.98 28.52
C GLN A 134 -24.63 -54.73 28.79
N PRO A 135 -25.80 -54.45 28.15
CA PRO A 135 -26.01 -54.80 26.73
C PRO A 135 -26.97 -53.94 25.85
N ASP A 136 -26.70 -54.06 24.54
CA ASP A 136 -27.58 -54.12 23.36
C ASP A 136 -28.66 -53.07 23.06
N LYS A 137 -28.52 -52.45 21.87
CA LYS A 137 -29.39 -52.63 20.67
C LYS A 137 -28.89 -51.72 19.53
N MET A 138 -28.47 -52.28 18.39
CA MET A 138 -29.22 -52.36 17.10
C MET A 138 -29.44 -50.96 16.48
N ILE A 139 -29.09 -50.61 15.24
CA ILE A 139 -29.30 -51.28 13.94
C ILE A 139 -28.25 -50.75 12.94
N ASP A 140 -28.02 -51.59 11.93
CA ASP A 140 -27.01 -51.60 10.88
C ASP A 140 -27.44 -50.84 9.59
N ILE A 141 -26.47 -50.68 8.67
CA ILE A 141 -26.56 -50.43 7.21
C ILE A 141 -27.08 -49.03 6.74
N ILE A 142 -26.62 -48.31 5.68
CA ILE A 142 -25.96 -48.63 4.40
C ILE A 142 -25.28 -47.37 3.78
N GLN A 143 -24.14 -47.58 3.09
CA GLN A 143 -23.69 -46.97 1.81
C GLN A 143 -23.19 -45.51 1.67
N LEU A 144 -21.92 -45.42 1.25
CA LEU A 144 -21.38 -44.46 0.28
C LEU A 144 -21.86 -44.83 -1.15
N PRO A 145 -21.95 -43.88 -2.11
CA PRO A 145 -20.98 -43.94 -3.20
C PRO A 145 -20.53 -42.58 -3.80
N SER A 146 -19.35 -42.64 -4.43
CA SER A 146 -18.71 -41.65 -5.30
C SER A 146 -19.43 -41.44 -6.65
N SER A 147 -19.28 -40.26 -7.29
CA SER A 147 -19.18 -40.14 -8.76
C SER A 147 -18.80 -38.73 -9.25
N ASN A 148 -17.64 -38.65 -9.93
CA ASN A 148 -17.29 -38.00 -11.20
C ASN A 148 -18.11 -36.84 -11.82
N GLY A 149 -17.39 -35.85 -12.39
CA GLY A 149 -17.79 -35.13 -13.62
C GLY A 149 -17.15 -33.74 -13.85
N PRO A 150 -16.50 -33.44 -15.01
CA PRO A 150 -15.85 -32.16 -15.35
C PRO A 150 -16.73 -31.24 -16.23
N PRO A 151 -16.35 -29.96 -16.44
CA PRO A 151 -16.70 -29.24 -17.68
C PRO A 151 -15.44 -28.61 -18.33
N SER A 152 -15.03 -28.97 -19.55
CA SER A 152 -15.55 -28.62 -20.89
C SER A 152 -15.21 -27.20 -21.38
N LEU A 153 -14.65 -27.16 -22.61
CA LEU A 153 -14.08 -26.03 -23.35
C LEU A 153 -15.00 -24.80 -23.52
N SER A 154 -14.39 -23.64 -23.74
CA SER A 154 -14.87 -22.69 -24.76
C SER A 154 -13.72 -21.91 -25.41
N TYR A 155 -13.72 -21.93 -26.75
CA TYR A 155 -12.82 -21.21 -27.64
C TYR A 155 -13.16 -19.71 -27.66
N SER A 156 -12.14 -18.85 -27.74
CA SER A 156 -12.31 -17.44 -28.13
C SER A 156 -11.56 -17.20 -29.44
N THR A 157 -12.31 -17.01 -30.53
CA THR A 157 -11.78 -16.57 -31.82
C THR A 157 -11.77 -15.05 -31.83
N SER A 158 -10.57 -14.46 -31.90
CA SER A 158 -10.37 -13.03 -32.04
C SER A 158 -10.62 -12.60 -33.49
N VAL A 159 -11.77 -11.97 -33.74
CA VAL A 159 -12.05 -11.29 -35.02
C VAL A 159 -11.38 -9.93 -34.98
N TRP A 160 -10.22 -9.81 -35.62
CA TRP A 160 -9.54 -8.53 -35.79
C TRP A 160 -10.21 -7.69 -36.88
N SER A 161 -10.48 -6.44 -36.52
CA SER A 161 -11.21 -5.41 -37.27
C SER A 161 -10.58 -5.10 -38.65
N PRO A 162 -11.38 -4.90 -39.72
CA PRO A 162 -10.90 -4.57 -41.07
C PRO A 162 -10.41 -3.11 -41.24
N LEU A 163 -10.33 -2.33 -40.17
CA LEU A 163 -9.96 -0.91 -40.22
C LEU A 163 -8.46 -0.64 -40.44
N LEU A 164 -7.59 -1.65 -40.38
CA LEU A 164 -6.15 -1.48 -40.60
C LEU A 164 -5.71 -1.53 -42.08
N PHE A 165 -6.59 -1.96 -43.00
CA PHE A 165 -6.23 -2.04 -44.42
C PHE A 165 -6.38 -0.72 -45.21
N ARG A 166 -6.95 0.34 -44.63
CA ARG A 166 -7.14 1.62 -45.35
C ARG A 166 -6.01 2.64 -45.19
N LEU A 167 -5.03 2.41 -44.30
CA LEU A 167 -3.92 3.34 -44.09
C LEU A 167 -2.68 3.04 -44.96
N TYR A 168 -2.62 1.88 -45.62
CA TYR A 168 -1.47 1.50 -46.44
C TYR A 168 -1.53 1.91 -47.92
N TRP A 169 -2.61 2.59 -48.37
CA TRP A 169 -2.74 3.03 -49.77
C TRP A 169 -2.27 4.48 -50.00
N TRP A 170 -1.73 5.17 -49.00
CA TRP A 170 -1.32 6.59 -49.14
C TRP A 170 0.20 6.79 -49.06
N LEU A 171 1.00 5.72 -49.12
CA LEU A 171 2.46 5.77 -48.93
C LEU A 171 3.25 4.97 -49.98
N LEU A 172 2.83 5.00 -51.24
CA LEU A 172 3.73 4.66 -52.35
C LEU A 172 3.61 5.77 -53.42
N PRO A 173 4.76 6.30 -53.91
CA PRO A 173 4.81 7.43 -54.83
C PRO A 173 4.28 7.11 -56.23
#